data_AF-A0A918BKM8-F1
#
_entry.id   AF-A0A918BKM8-F1
#
_cell.length_a   1.000
_cell.length_b   1.000
_cell.length_c   1.000
_cell.angle_alpha   90.00
_cell.angle_beta   90.00
_cell.angle_gamma   90.00
#
_symmetry.space_group_name_H-M   'P 1'
#
loop_
_entity.id
_entity.type
_entity.pdbx_description
1 polymer ?
#
loop_
_entity_poly.entity_id
_entity_poly.type
_entity_poly.pdbx_seq_one_letter_code
_entity_poly.pdbx_strand_id
1 'polypeptide(L)'
;MLSRDGRPTPLGDAIAHYGRIAKTLHILRLADEPGYRRQIKAQANLQEGRHALARKIFHGRAGQLYQRYQDGMEDQIGALGLVLNALVLFNTRYMDAALTQLRADGFDVRDQDVTRLSPFVRHHVNVLGRYSFQLPDLPGGLRPLRDKHAADDD
;
A
#
# COMPACT_ATOMS: atom_id res chain seq x y z
N MET A 1 -22.68 31.22 11.03
CA MET A 1 -22.56 29.76 11.19
C MET A 1 -23.41 29.07 10.13
N LEU A 2 -22.86 28.06 9.44
CA LEU A 2 -23.56 27.33 8.36
C LEU A 2 -24.51 26.23 8.88
N SER A 3 -24.45 25.94 10.18
CA SER A 3 -25.34 25.04 10.90
C SER A 3 -25.73 25.68 12.23
N ARG A 4 -26.95 25.43 12.70
CA ARG A 4 -27.47 25.85 14.00
C ARG A 4 -28.19 24.65 14.62
N ASP A 5 -27.81 24.30 15.85
CA ASP A 5 -28.40 23.17 16.60
C ASP A 5 -28.40 21.85 15.82
N GLY A 6 -27.33 21.60 15.05
CA GLY A 6 -27.17 20.41 14.22
C GLY A 6 -27.99 20.40 12.92
N ARG A 7 -28.80 21.43 12.66
CA ARG A 7 -29.52 21.60 11.39
C ARG A 7 -28.84 22.64 10.50
N PRO A 8 -28.63 22.35 9.21
CA PRO A 8 -28.10 23.34 8.28
C PRO A 8 -29.05 24.54 8.22
N THR A 9 -28.48 25.75 8.16
CA THR A 9 -29.26 26.95 7.88
C THR A 9 -29.62 26.98 6.39
N PRO A 10 -30.59 27.81 5.93
CA PRO A 10 -30.88 27.91 4.50
C PRO A 10 -29.65 28.24 3.63
N LEU A 11 -28.72 29.03 4.17
CA LEU A 11 -27.43 29.29 3.55
C LEU A 11 -26.51 28.06 3.54
N GLY A 12 -26.47 27.29 4.64
CA GLY A 12 -25.75 26.02 4.71
C GLY A 12 -26.28 24.98 3.73
N ASP A 13 -27.60 24.89 3.57
CA ASP A 13 -28.26 24.03 2.59
C ASP A 13 -27.92 24.45 1.16
N ALA A 14 -27.98 25.76 0.85
CA ALA A 14 -27.60 26.26 -0.47
C ALA A 14 -26.15 25.89 -0.82
N ILE A 15 -25.21 26.01 0.12
CA ILE A 15 -23.81 25.61 -0.05
C ILE A 15 -23.68 24.09 -0.23
N ALA A 16 -24.43 23.29 0.54
CA ALA A 16 -24.45 21.84 0.39
C ALA A 16 -24.98 21.42 -0.99
N HIS A 17 -26.05 22.06 -1.48
CA HIS A 17 -26.58 21.85 -2.83
C HIS A 17 -25.57 22.24 -3.91
N TYR A 18 -24.87 23.36 -3.76
CA TYR A 18 -23.79 23.75 -4.66
C TYR A 18 -22.67 22.69 -4.71
N GLY A 19 -22.25 22.17 -3.55
CA GLY A 19 -21.26 21.08 -3.48
C GLY A 19 -21.71 19.78 -4.14
N ARG A 20 -23.02 19.48 -4.16
CA ARG A 20 -23.57 18.31 -4.86
C ARG A 20 -23.37 18.37 -6.38
N ILE A 21 -23.29 19.56 -6.98
CA ILE A 21 -23.03 19.71 -8.43
C ILE A 21 -21.69 19.07 -8.80
N ALA A 22 -20.63 19.39 -8.04
CA ALA A 22 -19.31 18.81 -8.26
C ALA A 22 -19.30 17.29 -8.05
N LYS A 23 -20.01 16.79 -7.03
CA LYS A 23 -20.15 15.35 -6.78
C LYS A 23 -20.89 14.66 -7.93
N THR A 24 -21.98 15.23 -8.43
CA THR A 24 -22.74 14.69 -9.56
C THR A 24 -21.87 14.65 -10.81
N LEU A 25 -21.15 15.72 -11.13
CA LEU A 25 -20.23 15.74 -12.26
C LEU A 25 -19.15 14.65 -12.13
N HIS A 26 -18.57 14.49 -10.94
CA HIS A 26 -17.60 13.42 -10.67
C HIS A 26 -18.18 12.02 -10.92
N ILE A 27 -19.39 11.73 -10.42
CA ILE A 27 -20.06 10.43 -10.60
C ILE A 27 -20.38 10.17 -12.07
N LEU A 28 -20.89 11.17 -12.79
CA LEU A 28 -21.18 11.05 -14.22
C LEU A 28 -19.91 10.76 -15.02
N ARG A 29 -18.82 11.49 -14.77
CA ARG A 29 -17.52 11.22 -15.39
C ARG A 29 -16.98 9.83 -15.05
N LEU A 30 -17.15 9.38 -13.80
CA LEU A 30 -16.75 8.03 -13.39
C LEU A 30 -17.54 6.93 -14.13
N ALA A 31 -18.83 7.17 -14.39
CA ALA A 31 -19.71 6.25 -15.10
C ALA A 31 -19.46 6.22 -16.62
N ASP A 32 -19.14 7.37 -17.22
CA ASP A 32 -19.02 7.50 -18.68
C ASP A 32 -17.57 7.36 -19.18
N GLU A 33 -16.59 7.97 -18.50
CA GLU A 33 -15.19 8.03 -18.95
C GLU A 33 -14.36 6.83 -18.41
N PRO A 34 -13.92 5.87 -19.25
CA PRO A 34 -13.16 4.72 -18.77
C PRO A 34 -11.77 5.10 -18.27
N GLY A 35 -11.14 6.11 -18.86
CA GLY A 35 -9.82 6.62 -18.45
C GLY A 35 -9.85 7.19 -17.03
N TYR A 36 -10.85 8.04 -16.74
CA TYR A 36 -11.06 8.62 -15.41
C TYR A 36 -11.30 7.54 -14.34
N ARG A 37 -12.13 6.54 -14.66
CA ARG A 37 -12.37 5.39 -13.78
C ARG A 37 -11.10 4.59 -13.50
N ARG A 38 -10.26 4.35 -14.51
CA ARG A 38 -8.99 3.62 -14.34
C ARG A 38 -8.02 4.39 -13.43
N GLN A 39 -7.92 5.71 -13.59
CA GLN A 39 -7.07 6.55 -12.72
C GLN A 39 -7.51 6.47 -11.26
N ILE A 40 -8.81 6.58 -10.98
CA ILE A 40 -9.35 6.47 -9.62
C ILE A 40 -9.09 5.08 -9.05
N LYS A 41 -9.30 4.02 -9.83
CA LYS A 41 -8.98 2.65 -9.41
C LYS A 41 -7.50 2.47 -9.12
N ALA A 42 -6.60 3.08 -9.90
CA ALA A 42 -5.16 2.99 -9.65
C ALA A 42 -4.78 3.59 -8.28
N GLN A 43 -5.37 4.74 -7.93
CA GLN A 43 -5.18 5.36 -6.61
C GLN A 43 -5.80 4.52 -5.48
N ALA A 44 -7.00 3.98 -5.71
CA ALA A 44 -7.64 3.08 -4.74
C ALA A 44 -6.80 1.82 -4.50
N ASN A 45 -6.31 1.17 -5.55
CA ASN A 45 -5.45 -0.01 -5.47
C ASN A 45 -4.13 0.28 -4.73
N LEU A 46 -3.55 1.47 -4.91
CA LEU A 46 -2.36 1.89 -4.17
C LEU A 46 -2.63 1.93 -2.66
N GLN A 47 -3.74 2.58 -2.27
CA GLN A 47 -4.13 2.71 -0.87
C GLN A 47 -4.52 1.37 -0.25
N GLU A 48 -5.28 0.56 -0.97
CA GLU A 48 -5.66 -0.80 -0.56
C GLU A 48 -4.44 -1.71 -0.41
N GLY A 49 -3.50 -1.65 -1.35
CA GLY A 49 -2.24 -2.39 -1.29
C GLY A 49 -1.43 -2.02 -0.05
N ARG A 50 -1.28 -0.73 0.23
CA ARG A 50 -0.62 -0.23 1.45
C ARG A 50 -1.32 -0.74 2.71
N HIS A 51 -2.64 -0.65 2.78
CA HIS A 51 -3.40 -1.13 3.94
C HIS A 51 -3.36 -2.65 4.11
N ALA A 52 -3.37 -3.41 3.01
CA ALA A 52 -3.23 -4.85 3.06
C ALA A 52 -1.84 -5.27 3.56
N LEU A 53 -0.79 -4.54 3.16
CA LEU A 53 0.55 -4.76 3.68
C LEU A 53 0.66 -4.37 5.15
N ALA A 54 0.12 -3.21 5.55
CA ALA A 54 0.07 -2.79 6.94
C ALA A 54 -0.59 -3.84 7.85
N ARG A 55 -1.72 -4.42 7.41
CA ARG A 55 -2.40 -5.50 8.14
C ARG A 55 -1.58 -6.79 8.23
N LYS A 56 -0.79 -7.11 7.20
CA LYS A 56 0.12 -8.28 7.23
C LYS A 56 1.26 -8.06 8.23
N ILE A 57 1.81 -6.85 8.30
CA ILE A 57 2.86 -6.50 9.28
C ILE A 57 2.27 -6.51 10.70
N PHE A 58 1.15 -5.80 10.89
CA PHE A 58 0.42 -5.72 12.15
C PHE A 58 -0.53 -6.92 12.33
N HIS A 59 0.05 -8.11 12.37
CA HIS A 59 -0.68 -9.39 12.41
C HIS A 59 -1.23 -9.75 13.81
N GLY A 60 -0.79 -9.08 14.88
CA GLY A 60 -1.36 -9.22 16.22
C GLY A 60 -2.77 -8.60 16.30
N ARG A 61 -3.75 -9.31 16.89
CA ARG A 61 -5.15 -8.86 17.06
C ARG A 61 -5.84 -8.40 15.75
N ALA A 62 -5.62 -9.13 14.65
CA ALA A 62 -6.32 -8.92 13.38
C ALA A 62 -6.16 -7.51 12.77
N GLY A 63 -5.06 -6.80 13.05
CA GLY A 63 -4.88 -5.45 12.52
C GLY A 63 -5.39 -4.33 13.43
N GLN A 64 -5.97 -4.63 14.60
CA GLN A 64 -6.67 -3.65 15.44
C GLN A 64 -5.81 -3.13 16.59
N LEU A 65 -5.65 -1.80 16.66
CA LEU A 65 -5.07 -1.09 17.79
C LEU A 65 -6.12 -0.98 18.91
N TYR A 66 -5.97 -1.77 19.98
CA TYR A 66 -6.78 -1.60 21.20
C TYR A 66 -5.87 -1.10 22.30
N GLN A 67 -5.75 0.22 22.43
CA GLN A 67 -5.04 0.86 23.53
C GLN A 67 -5.87 2.06 24.03
N ARG A 68 -5.98 2.19 25.35
CA ARG A 68 -6.77 3.24 26.03
C ARG A 68 -6.05 4.60 26.09
N TYR A 69 -4.89 4.73 25.43
CA TYR A 69 -3.90 5.81 25.58
C TYR A 69 -3.49 6.34 24.20
N GLN A 70 -3.59 7.65 23.95
CA GLN A 70 -3.35 8.26 22.64
C GLN A 70 -1.85 8.27 22.26
N ASP A 71 -0.95 8.61 23.18
CA ASP A 71 0.51 8.67 22.91
C ASP A 71 1.09 7.32 22.47
N GLY A 72 0.66 6.23 23.12
CA GLY A 72 1.11 4.88 22.75
C GLY A 72 0.59 4.41 21.37
N MET A 73 -0.47 5.03 20.83
CA MET A 73 -0.92 4.75 19.47
C MET A 73 -0.05 5.45 18.43
N GLU A 74 0.41 6.67 18.71
CA GLU A 74 1.27 7.43 17.81
C GLU A 74 2.59 6.71 17.58
N ASP A 75 3.21 6.21 18.65
CA ASP A 75 4.45 5.40 18.55
C ASP A 75 4.23 4.10 17.76
N GLN A 76 3.10 3.42 17.97
CA GLN A 76 2.78 2.19 17.23
C GLN A 76 2.52 2.46 15.74
N ILE A 77 1.81 3.55 15.42
CA ILE A 77 1.55 3.97 14.04
C ILE A 77 2.85 4.43 13.37
N GLY A 78 3.71 5.16 14.10
CA GLY A 78 5.02 5.59 13.63
C GLY A 78 5.94 4.41 13.32
N ALA A 79 6.06 3.46 14.24
CA ALA A 79 6.82 2.23 14.06
C ALA A 79 6.27 1.38 12.90
N LEU A 80 4.94 1.21 12.81
CA LEU A 80 4.31 0.50 11.69
C LEU A 80 4.59 1.19 10.36
N GLY A 81 4.53 2.52 10.31
CA GLY A 81 4.87 3.33 9.15
C GLY A 81 6.31 3.13 8.71
N LEU A 82 7.25 3.12 9.66
CA LEU A 82 8.67 2.88 9.40
C LEU A 82 8.91 1.48 8.81
N VAL A 83 8.39 0.43 9.46
CA VAL A 83 8.56 -0.96 9.00
C VAL A 83 7.91 -1.15 7.62
N LEU A 84 6.72 -0.59 7.40
CA LEU A 84 6.04 -0.65 6.11
C LEU A 84 6.89 0.00 5.02
N ASN A 85 7.41 1.21 5.25
CA ASN A 85 8.23 1.92 4.27
C ASN A 85 9.55 1.17 4.01
N ALA A 86 10.18 0.61 5.04
CA ALA A 86 11.39 -0.21 4.90
C ALA A 86 11.14 -1.46 4.04
N LEU A 87 9.99 -2.11 4.22
CA LEU A 87 9.60 -3.27 3.44
C LEU A 87 9.24 -2.91 1.99
N VAL A 88 8.59 -1.76 1.76
CA VAL A 88 8.36 -1.22 0.43
C VAL A 88 9.68 -0.95 -0.29
N LEU A 89 10.65 -0.35 0.39
CA LEU A 89 11.98 -0.14 -0.15
C LEU A 89 12.68 -1.46 -0.49
N PHE A 90 12.60 -2.44 0.41
CA PHE A 90 13.10 -3.79 0.19
C PHE A 90 12.48 -4.40 -1.08
N ASN A 91 11.15 -4.41 -1.17
CA ASN A 91 10.44 -4.94 -2.32
C ASN A 91 10.85 -4.26 -3.62
N THR A 92 10.90 -2.93 -3.66
CA THR A 92 11.30 -2.17 -4.86
C THR A 92 12.72 -2.52 -5.30
N ARG A 93 13.66 -2.61 -4.36
CA ARG A 93 15.06 -2.95 -4.66
C ARG A 93 15.20 -4.37 -5.20
N TYR A 94 14.50 -5.35 -4.63
CA TYR A 94 14.54 -6.73 -5.10
C TYR A 94 13.76 -6.95 -6.40
N MET A 95 12.65 -6.23 -6.61
CA MET A 95 11.93 -6.25 -7.88
C MET A 95 12.82 -5.73 -9.01
N ASP A 96 13.55 -4.64 -8.80
CA ASP A 96 14.48 -4.11 -9.80
C ASP A 96 15.61 -5.10 -10.14
N ALA A 97 16.18 -5.73 -9.12
CA ALA A 97 17.17 -6.78 -9.31
C ALA A 97 16.60 -8.00 -10.07
N ALA A 98 15.38 -8.42 -9.74
CA ALA A 98 14.70 -9.52 -10.42
C ALA A 98 14.39 -9.18 -11.89
N LEU A 99 13.93 -7.96 -12.18
CA LEU A 99 13.69 -7.50 -13.56
C LEU A 99 14.98 -7.45 -14.36
N THR A 100 16.09 -7.02 -13.74
CA THR A 100 17.42 -7.02 -14.36
C THR A 100 17.86 -8.44 -14.71
N GLN A 101 17.70 -9.39 -13.79
CA GLN A 101 18.00 -10.79 -14.05
C GLN A 101 17.11 -11.38 -15.14
N LEU A 102 15.80 -11.11 -15.13
CA LEU A 102 14.88 -11.60 -16.17
C LEU A 102 15.25 -11.09 -17.56
N ARG A 103 15.67 -9.83 -17.68
CA ARG A 103 16.19 -9.27 -18.94
C ARG A 103 17.48 -9.97 -19.37
N ALA A 104 18.40 -10.23 -18.43
CA ALA A 104 19.64 -10.94 -18.71
C ALA A 104 19.42 -12.40 -19.14
N ASP A 105 18.40 -13.06 -18.59
CA ASP A 105 17.97 -14.41 -18.94
C ASP A 105 17.25 -14.47 -20.32
N GLY A 106 17.04 -13.33 -20.98
CA GLY A 106 16.42 -13.25 -22.31
C GLY A 106 14.89 -13.20 -22.31
N PHE A 107 14.24 -12.96 -21.16
CA PHE A 107 12.79 -12.74 -21.13
C PHE A 107 12.42 -11.36 -21.65
N ASP A 108 11.31 -11.27 -22.39
CA ASP A 108 10.73 -9.99 -22.83
C ASP A 108 10.07 -9.25 -21.65
N VAL A 109 10.81 -8.32 -21.04
CA VAL A 109 10.33 -7.47 -19.95
C VAL A 109 9.95 -6.10 -20.51
N ARG A 110 8.66 -5.93 -20.84
CA ARG A 110 8.12 -4.68 -21.38
C ARG A 110 7.99 -3.61 -20.30
N ASP A 111 8.49 -2.40 -20.55
CA ASP A 111 8.41 -1.30 -19.58
C ASP A 111 6.96 -0.92 -19.22
N GLN A 112 6.02 -1.12 -20.15
CA GLN A 112 4.59 -0.91 -19.90
C GLN A 112 4.02 -1.84 -18.81
N ASP A 113 4.61 -3.02 -18.61
CA ASP A 113 4.21 -3.95 -17.55
C ASP A 113 4.93 -3.60 -16.24
N VAL A 114 6.20 -3.18 -16.32
CA VAL A 114 6.98 -2.73 -15.15
C VAL A 114 6.28 -1.59 -14.42
N THR A 115 5.71 -0.63 -15.15
CA THR A 115 4.94 0.49 -14.54
C THR A 115 3.69 0.05 -13.77
N ARG A 116 3.21 -1.18 -13.97
CA ARG A 116 2.01 -1.72 -13.29
C ARG A 116 2.34 -2.54 -12.05
N LEU A 117 3.63 -2.81 -11.80
CA LEU A 117 4.07 -3.54 -10.62
C LEU A 117 3.76 -2.75 -9.35
N SER A 118 3.24 -3.45 -8.35
CA SER A 118 2.98 -2.87 -7.04
C SER A 118 4.11 -3.27 -6.08
N PRO A 119 4.72 -2.32 -5.35
CA PRO A 119 5.71 -2.65 -4.33
C PRO A 119 5.08 -3.23 -3.05
N PHE A 120 3.76 -3.40 -2.98
CA PHE A 120 3.04 -3.92 -1.82
C PHE A 120 2.85 -5.45 -1.83
N VAL A 121 3.63 -6.17 -2.63
CA VAL A 121 3.70 -7.65 -2.58
C VAL A 121 4.13 -8.07 -1.17
N ARG A 122 3.47 -9.08 -0.61
CA ARG A 122 3.61 -9.46 0.80
C ARG A 122 3.54 -10.96 1.08
N HIS A 123 3.37 -11.77 0.04
CA HIS A 123 3.27 -13.23 0.18
C HIS A 123 4.61 -13.85 0.61
N HIS A 124 5.73 -13.27 0.16
CA HIS A 124 7.09 -13.68 0.51
C HIS A 124 7.55 -13.22 1.90
N VAL A 125 6.72 -12.45 2.61
CA VAL A 125 7.10 -11.85 3.90
C VAL A 125 6.52 -12.68 5.03
N ASN A 126 7.38 -13.43 5.71
CA ASN A 126 7.02 -14.12 6.93
C ASN A 126 7.12 -13.17 8.14
N VAL A 127 5.98 -12.94 8.80
CA VAL A 127 5.86 -12.10 10.00
C VAL A 127 5.71 -12.93 11.28
N LEU A 128 5.64 -14.25 11.15
CA LEU A 128 5.48 -15.18 12.27
C LEU A 128 6.81 -15.90 12.52
N GLY A 129 7.15 -16.10 13.79
CA GLY A 129 8.34 -16.85 14.19
C GLY A 129 9.15 -16.15 15.27
N ARG A 130 10.37 -16.62 15.47
CA ARG A 130 11.32 -16.02 16.41
C ARG A 130 12.26 -15.08 15.66
N TYR A 131 12.32 -13.84 16.13
CA TYR A 131 13.26 -12.85 15.62
C TYR A 131 14.54 -12.88 16.45
N SER A 132 15.69 -13.04 15.78
CA SER A 132 16.98 -12.71 16.39
C SER A 132 17.36 -11.31 15.97
N PHE A 133 17.67 -10.46 16.95
CA PHE A 133 18.17 -9.10 16.72
C PHE A 133 19.70 -9.03 16.73
N GLN A 134 20.38 -10.18 16.83
CA GLN A 134 21.81 -10.23 16.58
C GLN A 134 22.03 -10.01 15.09
N LEU A 135 22.61 -8.86 14.75
CA LEU A 135 22.91 -8.53 13.36
C LEU A 135 24.04 -9.45 12.90
N PRO A 136 23.79 -10.38 11.95
CA PRO A 136 24.88 -11.17 11.39
C PRO A 136 25.81 -10.26 10.61
N ASP A 137 27.05 -10.70 10.41
CA ASP A 137 27.97 -10.00 9.52
C ASP A 137 27.44 -10.12 8.09
N LEU A 138 26.87 -9.04 7.58
CA LEU A 138 26.23 -9.00 6.27
C LEU A 138 27.28 -8.50 5.27
N PRO A 139 27.62 -9.27 4.21
CA PRO A 139 28.67 -8.92 3.25
C PRO A 139 28.35 -7.68 2.38
N GLY A 140 27.30 -6.94 2.71
CA GLY A 140 26.74 -5.88 1.88
C GLY A 140 25.99 -6.44 0.67
N GLY A 141 25.25 -5.57 -0.02
CA GLY A 141 24.54 -5.94 -1.25
C GLY A 141 23.20 -6.64 -1.05
N LEU A 142 22.72 -7.27 -2.12
CA LEU A 142 21.47 -8.00 -2.17
C LEU A 142 21.69 -9.47 -1.79
N ARG A 143 20.71 -10.07 -1.11
CA ARG A 143 20.67 -11.52 -0.97
C ARG A 143 20.47 -12.14 -2.35
N PRO A 144 21.00 -13.36 -2.59
CA PRO A 144 20.76 -14.08 -3.83
C PRO A 144 19.26 -14.17 -4.14
N LEU A 145 18.91 -13.99 -5.41
CA LEU A 145 17.55 -14.21 -5.88
C LEU A 145 17.20 -15.69 -5.76
N ARG A 146 15.92 -16.00 -5.55
CA ARG A 146 15.43 -17.38 -5.50
C ARG A 146 15.62 -18.03 -6.87
N ASP A 147 16.17 -19.23 -6.89
CA ASP A 147 16.26 -20.01 -8.13
C ASP A 147 14.86 -20.40 -8.60
N LYS A 148 14.57 -20.10 -9.87
CA LYS A 148 13.30 -20.44 -10.53
C LYS A 148 13.17 -21.94 -10.84
N HIS A 149 14.29 -22.68 -10.81
CA HIS A 149 14.37 -24.11 -11.09
C HIS A 149 14.44 -24.99 -9.83
N ALA A 150 14.63 -24.38 -8.66
CA ALA A 150 14.53 -25.10 -7.40
C ALA A 150 13.07 -25.46 -7.11
N ALA A 151 12.81 -26.68 -6.65
CA ALA A 151 11.50 -27.06 -6.16
C ALA A 151 11.12 -26.15 -4.97
N ASP A 152 9.86 -25.70 -4.91
CA ASP A 152 9.35 -25.02 -3.72
C ASP A 152 9.39 -26.03 -2.57
N ASP A 153 10.26 -25.81 -1.58
CA ASP A 153 10.20 -26.52 -0.30
C ASP A 153 8.96 -26.01 0.46
N ASP A 154 7.94 -26.88 0.56
CA ASP A 154 6.69 -26.66 1.32
C ASP A 154 6.92 -26.51 2.84
#